data_AF-A0A1N6KG22-F1
#
_entry.id   AF-A0A1N6KG22-F1
#
_cell.length_a   1.000
_cell.length_b   1.000
_cell.length_c   1.000
_cell.angle_alpha   90.00
_cell.angle_beta   90.00
_cell.angle_gamma   90.00
#
_symmetry.space_group_name_H-M   'P 1'
#
loop_
_entity.id
_entity.type
_entity.pdbx_description
1 polymer ?
#
loop_
_entity_poly.entity_id
_entity_poly.type
_entity_poly.pdbx_seq_one_letter_code
_entity_poly.pdbx_strand_id
1 'polypeptide(L)'
;MGARLRAVRIEVFGDHGIGIIGARLGVVPTTWQNYEEIGEAMPAQILLRFIELTGVDPLWLMRGEGMKYRRGRRGSDRERNLSTAARRTAEPWSFHA
;
A
#
# COMPACT_ATOMS: atom_id res chain seq x y z
N MET A 1 -15.00 0.30 -9.86
CA MET A 1 -13.62 0.32 -9.29
C MET A 1 -12.55 0.47 -10.37
N GLY A 2 -12.68 -0.19 -11.53
CA GLY A 2 -11.70 -0.15 -12.63
C GLY A 2 -11.16 1.23 -13.02
N ALA A 3 -12.03 2.22 -13.20
CA ALA A 3 -11.60 3.61 -13.49
C ALA A 3 -10.68 4.22 -12.40
N ARG A 4 -10.89 3.87 -11.12
CA ARG A 4 -10.02 4.33 -10.02
C ARG A 4 -8.68 3.58 -10.00
N LEU A 5 -8.66 2.29 -10.33
CA LEU A 5 -7.42 1.53 -10.52
C LEU A 5 -6.58 2.19 -11.62
N ARG A 6 -7.20 2.47 -12.78
CA ARG A 6 -6.55 3.15 -13.91
C ARG A 6 -6.02 4.52 -13.52
N ALA A 7 -6.82 5.33 -12.83
CA ALA A 7 -6.39 6.66 -12.39
C ALA A 7 -5.17 6.60 -11.46
N VAL A 8 -5.11 5.65 -10.53
CA VAL A 8 -3.95 5.47 -9.64
C VAL A 8 -2.75 4.93 -10.42
N ARG A 9 -2.94 3.96 -11.32
CA ARG A 9 -1.84 3.43 -12.13
C ARG A 9 -1.21 4.52 -13.00
N ILE A 10 -2.01 5.32 -13.70
CA ILE A 10 -1.51 6.39 -14.57
C ILE A 10 -0.73 7.42 -13.75
N GLU A 11 -1.22 7.78 -12.57
CA GLU A 11 -0.53 8.74 -11.69
C GLU A 11 0.82 8.20 -11.19
N VAL A 12 0.91 6.92 -10.87
CA VAL A 12 2.11 6.31 -10.26
C VAL A 12 3.12 5.82 -11.32
N PHE A 13 2.65 5.31 -12.46
CA PHE A 13 3.47 4.63 -13.48
C PHE A 13 3.40 5.26 -14.87
N GLY A 14 2.61 6.33 -15.05
CA GLY A 14 2.38 6.98 -16.34
C GLY A 14 1.38 6.22 -17.23
N ASP A 15 1.01 6.85 -18.35
CA ASP A 15 0.01 6.33 -19.29
C ASP A 15 0.36 4.93 -19.82
N HIS A 16 1.65 4.70 -20.11
CA HIS A 16 2.17 3.42 -20.62
C HIS A 16 2.61 2.44 -19.52
N GLY A 17 2.29 2.71 -18.25
CA GLY A 17 2.75 1.94 -17.08
C GLY A 17 2.17 0.53 -16.92
N ILE A 18 1.45 -0.02 -17.90
CA ILE A 18 0.73 -1.28 -17.75
C ILE A 18 1.63 -2.52 -17.63
N GLY A 19 2.72 -2.54 -18.41
CA GLY A 19 3.73 -3.59 -18.30
C GLY A 19 4.46 -3.54 -16.96
N ILE A 20 4.69 -2.33 -16.45
CA ILE A 20 5.38 -2.08 -15.18
C ILE A 20 4.53 -2.58 -14.01
N ILE A 21 3.24 -2.24 -13.97
CA ILE A 21 2.36 -2.68 -12.89
C ILE A 21 2.12 -4.19 -12.94
N GLY A 22 1.95 -4.76 -14.14
CA GLY A 22 1.83 -6.20 -14.33
C GLY A 22 3.05 -6.95 -13.78
N ALA A 23 4.25 -6.53 -14.17
CA ALA A 23 5.50 -7.11 -13.68
C ALA A 23 5.65 -7.01 -12.15
N ARG A 24 5.27 -5.88 -11.55
CA ARG A 24 5.35 -5.69 -10.09
C ARG A 24 4.33 -6.51 -9.30
N LEU A 25 3.15 -6.76 -9.86
CA LEU A 25 2.10 -7.53 -9.20
C LEU A 25 2.15 -9.03 -9.53
N GLY A 26 2.93 -9.42 -10.54
CA GLY A 26 3.02 -10.80 -11.01
C GLY A 26 1.82 -11.21 -11.87
N VAL A 27 1.25 -10.27 -12.63
CA VAL A 27 0.12 -10.52 -13.54
C VAL A 27 0.48 -10.10 -14.97
N VAL A 28 -0.10 -10.78 -15.95
CA VAL A 28 0.08 -10.44 -17.37
C VAL A 28 -0.62 -9.10 -17.65
N PRO A 29 -0.07 -8.23 -18.53
CA PRO A 29 -0.66 -6.92 -18.81
C PRO A 29 -2.14 -6.97 -19.23
N THR A 30 -2.55 -8.00 -19.99
CA THR A 30 -3.94 -8.22 -20.39
C THR A 30 -4.86 -8.49 -19.20
N THR A 31 -4.42 -9.30 -18.23
CA THR A 31 -5.15 -9.52 -16.97
C THR A 31 -5.34 -8.22 -16.21
N TRP A 32 -4.33 -7.33 -16.18
CA TRP A 32 -4.48 -6.03 -15.57
C TRP A 32 -5.49 -5.13 -16.30
N GLN A 33 -5.51 -5.14 -17.63
CA GLN A 33 -6.52 -4.43 -18.43
C GLN A 33 -7.94 -4.87 -18.07
N ASN A 34 -8.18 -6.17 -17.90
CA ASN A 34 -9.49 -6.68 -17.50
C ASN A 34 -9.97 -6.09 -16.16
N TYR A 35 -9.06 -5.92 -15.20
CA TYR A 35 -9.39 -5.28 -13.92
C TYR A 35 -9.75 -3.79 -14.07
N GLU A 36 -9.08 -3.06 -14.97
CA GLU A 36 -9.33 -1.64 -15.21
C GLU A 36 -10.61 -1.39 -16.02
N GLU A 37 -10.85 -2.17 -17.06
CA GLU A 37 -11.84 -1.86 -18.10
C GLU A 37 -13.11 -2.70 -18.00
N ILE A 38 -12.95 -4.01 -17.78
CA ILE A 38 -14.07 -4.97 -17.71
C ILE A 38 -14.60 -5.09 -16.27
N GLY A 39 -13.76 -4.75 -15.29
CA GLY A 39 -14.09 -4.87 -13.87
C GLY A 39 -14.12 -6.32 -13.40
N GLU A 40 -13.33 -7.19 -14.04
CA GLU A 40 -13.16 -8.58 -13.60
C GLU A 40 -12.79 -8.62 -12.11
N ALA A 41 -13.33 -9.62 -11.38
CA ALA A 41 -13.09 -9.75 -9.95
C ALA A 41 -11.59 -9.90 -9.67
N MET A 42 -11.00 -8.90 -9.03
CA MET A 42 -9.59 -8.89 -8.68
C MET A 42 -9.33 -9.79 -7.47
N PRO A 43 -8.37 -10.72 -7.53
CA PRO A 43 -7.98 -11.49 -6.36
C PRO A 43 -7.47 -10.59 -5.22
N ALA A 44 -7.85 -10.89 -3.98
CA ALA A 44 -7.57 -10.04 -2.82
C ALA A 44 -6.08 -9.75 -2.64
N GLN A 45 -5.21 -10.73 -2.88
CA GLN A 45 -3.75 -10.56 -2.79
C GLN A 45 -3.19 -9.56 -3.81
N ILE A 46 -3.77 -9.48 -5.01
CA ILE A 46 -3.35 -8.51 -6.04
C ILE A 46 -3.78 -7.10 -5.61
N LEU A 47 -5.01 -6.98 -5.08
CA LEU A 47 -5.51 -5.71 -4.55
C LEU A 47 -4.66 -5.20 -3.38
N LEU A 48 -4.31 -6.06 -2.43
CA LEU A 48 -3.47 -5.70 -1.29
C LEU A 48 -2.08 -5.23 -1.74
N ARG A 49 -1.43 -5.97 -2.65
CA ARG A 49 -0.13 -5.57 -3.21
C ARG A 49 -0.22 -4.25 -3.97
N PHE A 50 -1.30 -4.01 -4.70
CA PHE A 50 -1.53 -2.73 -5.37
C PHE A 50 -1.65 -1.57 -4.37
N ILE A 51 -2.39 -1.78 -3.29
CA ILE A 51 -2.55 -0.80 -2.20
C ILE A 51 -1.19 -0.49 -1.54
N GLU A 52 -0.40 -1.51 -1.24
CA GLU A 52 0.94 -1.34 -0.65
C GLU A 52 1.89 -0.60 -1.59
N LEU A 53 1.85 -0.94 -2.88
CA LEU A 53 2.73 -0.37 -3.90
C LEU A 53 2.43 1.10 -4.18
N THR A 54 1.16 1.50 -4.13
CA THR A 54 0.71 2.84 -4.53
C THR A 54 0.40 3.75 -3.34
N GLY A 55 0.18 3.18 -2.14
CA GLY A 55 -0.25 3.92 -0.96
C GLY A 55 -1.69 4.46 -1.05
N VAL A 56 -2.47 4.03 -2.07
CA VAL A 56 -3.87 4.43 -2.22
C VAL A 56 -4.69 3.95 -1.01
N ASP A 57 -5.63 4.77 -0.58
CA ASP A 57 -6.54 4.38 0.49
C ASP A 57 -7.56 3.33 -0.01
N PRO A 58 -7.77 2.21 0.72
CA PRO A 58 -8.69 1.17 0.30
C PRO A 58 -10.16 1.63 0.19
N LEU A 59 -10.62 2.51 1.08
CA LEU A 59 -12.01 2.99 1.05
C LEU A 59 -12.24 3.88 -0.16
N TRP A 60 -11.29 4.78 -0.44
CA TRP A 60 -11.36 5.58 -1.67
C TRP A 60 -11.30 4.70 -2.92
N LEU A 61 -10.42 3.71 -2.95
CA LEU A 61 -10.31 2.82 -4.11
C LEU A 61 -11.60 2.02 -4.35
N MET A 62 -12.19 1.46 -3.30
CA MET A 62 -13.38 0.62 -3.41
C MET A 62 -14.65 1.45 -3.64
N ARG A 63 -14.83 2.54 -2.90
CA ARG A 63 -16.10 3.29 -2.83
C ARG A 63 -16.02 4.70 -3.44
N GLY A 64 -14.83 5.28 -3.56
CA GLY A 64 -14.63 6.67 -3.97
C GLY A 64 -14.81 7.66 -2.82
N GLU A 65 -14.88 7.17 -1.59
CA GLU A 65 -15.13 7.96 -0.39
C GLU A 65 -13.81 8.34 0.30
N GLY A 66 -13.76 9.53 0.90
CA GLY A 66 -12.60 9.99 1.66
C GLY A 66 -11.41 10.43 0.80
N MET A 67 -10.22 10.40 1.39
CA MET A 67 -8.98 10.86 0.75
C MET A 67 -8.37 9.76 -0.12
N LYS A 68 -7.89 10.13 -1.31
CA LYS A 68 -7.29 9.17 -2.27
C LYS A 68 -6.06 8.45 -1.71
N TYR A 69 -5.21 9.16 -0.99
CA TYR A 69 -4.00 8.60 -0.40
C TYR A 69 -4.01 8.75 1.11
N ARG A 70 -3.47 7.76 1.80
CA ARG A 70 -3.26 7.84 3.24
C ARG A 70 -2.15 8.86 3.50
N ARG A 71 -2.42 9.94 4.27
CA ARG A 71 -1.34 10.80 4.80
C ARG A 71 -0.36 9.89 5.55
N GLY A 72 0.91 9.94 5.14
CA GLY A 72 1.85 8.85 5.35
C GLY A 72 1.96 8.35 6.80
N ARG A 73 1.81 7.04 7.00
CA ARG A 73 2.35 6.31 8.16
C ARG A 73 3.89 6.23 8.12
N ARG A 74 4.57 7.18 7.46
CA ARG A 74 6.02 7.15 7.26
C ARG A 74 6.81 7.77 8.42
N GLY A 75 6.13 8.31 9.45
CA GLY A 75 6.77 8.88 10.64
C GLY A 75 6.41 8.20 11.98
N SER A 76 5.15 7.84 12.22
CA SER A 76 4.70 7.56 13.59
C SER A 76 4.91 6.14 14.13
N ASP A 77 5.00 5.12 13.26
CA ASP A 77 5.03 3.72 13.71
C ASP A 77 6.47 3.21 13.96
N ARG A 78 7.47 3.80 13.29
CA ARG A 78 8.89 3.49 13.55
C ARG A 78 9.36 4.11 14.87
N GLU A 79 8.87 5.31 15.19
CA GLU A 79 9.22 6.05 16.41
C GLU A 79 8.56 5.44 17.66
N ARG A 80 7.29 5.01 17.56
CA ARG A 80 6.60 4.28 18.64
C ARG A 80 7.29 2.99 19.06
N ASN A 81 7.85 2.23 18.11
CA ASN A 81 8.55 0.98 18.40
C ASN A 81 9.91 1.22 19.07
N LEU A 82 10.62 2.31 18.72
CA LEU A 82 11.89 2.69 19.34
C LEU A 82 11.70 3.23 20.77
N SER A 83 10.64 4.00 21.03
CA SER A 83 10.32 4.49 22.38
C SER A 83 9.87 3.38 23.34
N THR A 84 9.33 2.27 22.80
CA THR A 84 8.91 1.12 23.62
C THR A 84 10.10 0.21 23.95
N ALA A 85 11.05 0.04 23.02
CA ALA A 85 12.28 -0.71 23.26
C ALA A 85 13.24 0.00 24.24
N ALA A 86 13.32 1.32 24.18
CA ALA A 86 14.20 2.12 25.06
C ALA A 86 13.80 2.09 26.56
N ARG A 87 12.60 1.63 26.90
CA ARG A 87 12.15 1.48 28.30
C ARG A 87 12.54 0.15 28.94
N ARG A 88 13.09 -0.81 28.18
CA ARG A 88 13.42 -2.15 28.69
C ARG A 88 14.91 -2.41 28.95
N THR A 89 15.79 -1.45 28.65
CA THR A 89 17.26 -1.67 28.75
C THR A 89 17.94 -0.88 29.87
N ALA A 90 17.19 -0.17 30.73
CA ALA A 90 17.76 0.55 31.86
C ALA A 90 17.24 -0.04 33.18
N GLU A 91 17.88 -1.12 33.64
CA GLU A 91 18.25 -1.32 35.06
C GLU A 91 19.33 -2.42 35.15
N PRO A 92 20.62 -2.05 35.30
CA PRO A 92 21.66 -2.98 35.71
C PRO A 92 21.95 -2.83 37.21
N TRP A 93 21.63 -3.87 37.99
CA TRP A 93 22.28 -4.31 39.22
C TRP A 93 22.49 -3.27 40.36
N SER A 94 21.58 -3.23 41.34
CA SER A 94 21.90 -2.70 42.68
C SER A 94 22.52 -3.81 43.53
N PHE A 95 23.85 -3.84 43.64
CA PHE A 95 24.54 -4.58 44.71
C PHE A 95 24.51 -3.74 45.98
N HIS A 96 23.81 -4.22 47.02
CA HIS A 96 24.00 -3.74 48.39
C HIS A 96 25.16 -4.51 49.02
N ALA A 97 26.17 -3.77 49.46
CA ALA A 97 27.25 -4.23 50.35
C ALA A 97 26.80 -4.15 51.81
#